data_AF-A0A972V3E2-F1
#
_entry.id   AF-A0A972V3E2-F1
#
_cell.length_a   1.000
_cell.length_b   1.000
_cell.length_c   1.000
_cell.angle_alpha   90.00
_cell.angle_beta   90.00
_cell.angle_gamma   90.00
#
_symmetry.space_group_name_H-M   'P 1'
#
loop_
_entity.id
_entity.type
_entity.pdbx_description
1 polymer ?
#
loop_
_entity_poly.entity_id
_entity_poly.type
_entity_poly.pdbx_seq_one_letter_code
_entity_poly.pdbx_strand_id
1 'polypeptide(L)'
;MFFKIIGILWICMGIWWVMRPQGLKRRFRKKVKRSRRKLLFLIILLMAGLFLSAAKYAHGLVASVFLIIGVLGIIKAIFFFSSKAALKTIDWWLEKPLWVWRVWAASFILLGVLFQKIG
;
A
#
# COMPACT_ATOMS: atom_id res chain seq x y z
N MET A 1 25.12 -4.33 -3.21
CA MET A 1 25.24 -3.26 -4.25
C MET A 1 23.91 -2.95 -4.94
N PHE A 2 23.21 -3.92 -5.52
CA PHE A 2 21.93 -3.69 -6.21
C PHE A 2 20.84 -3.08 -5.29
N PHE A 3 20.74 -3.57 -4.06
CA PHE A 3 19.81 -3.05 -3.04
C PHE A 3 20.10 -1.59 -2.63
N LYS A 4 21.37 -1.18 -2.59
CA LYS A 4 21.75 0.22 -2.32
C LYS A 4 21.32 1.16 -3.45
N ILE A 5 21.47 0.74 -4.71
CA ILE A 5 21.02 1.51 -5.88
C ILE A 5 19.50 1.67 -5.87
N ILE A 6 18.76 0.59 -5.57
CA ILE A 6 17.30 0.62 -5.43
C ILE A 6 16.88 1.54 -4.28
N GLY A 7 17.57 1.48 -3.14
CA GLY A 7 17.30 2.34 -1.99
C GLY A 7 17.45 3.82 -2.32
N ILE A 8 18.53 4.22 -3.01
CA ILE A 8 18.75 5.60 -3.45
C ILE A 8 17.65 6.06 -4.41
N LEU A 9 17.26 5.22 -5.37
CA LEU A 9 16.15 5.50 -6.30
C LEU A 9 14.84 5.75 -5.54
N TRP A 10 14.56 4.95 -4.52
CA TRP A 10 13.39 5.10 -3.66
C TRP A 10 13.42 6.39 -2.84
N ILE A 11 14.57 6.76 -2.28
CA ILE A 11 14.76 8.01 -1.53
C ILE A 11 14.54 9.22 -2.46
N CYS A 12 15.17 9.23 -3.64
CA CYS A 12 15.02 10.31 -4.62
C CYS A 12 13.57 10.46 -5.09
N MET A 13 12.87 9.35 -5.37
CA MET A 13 11.44 9.39 -5.70
C MET A 13 10.58 9.89 -4.54
N GLY A 14 10.88 9.46 -3.31
CA GLY A 14 10.18 9.88 -2.11
C GLY A 14 10.30 11.39 -1.89
N ILE A 15 11.53 11.94 -1.96
CA ILE A 15 11.80 13.38 -1.83
C ILE A 15 11.05 14.17 -2.92
N TRP A 16 11.13 13.71 -4.17
CA TRP A 16 10.41 14.33 -5.29
C TRP A 16 8.89 14.36 -5.05
N TRP A 17 8.32 13.29 -4.52
CA TRP A 17 6.89 13.21 -4.21
C TRP A 17 6.48 14.01 -2.97
N VAL A 18 7.37 14.21 -1.99
CA VAL A 18 7.15 15.14 -0.87
C VAL A 18 7.08 16.58 -1.37
N MET A 19 7.95 16.97 -2.31
CA MET A 19 7.94 18.31 -2.91
C MET A 19 6.73 18.53 -3.83
N ARG A 20 6.34 17.53 -4.64
CA ARG A 20 5.19 17.63 -5.55
C ARG A 20 4.16 16.52 -5.32
N PRO A 21 3.39 16.55 -4.21
CA PRO A 21 2.36 15.55 -3.91
C PRO A 21 1.20 15.58 -4.92
N GLN A 22 1.01 16.70 -5.62
CA GLN A 22 0.02 16.84 -6.69
C GLN A 22 0.31 15.90 -7.87
N GLY A 23 1.58 15.68 -8.21
CA GLY A 23 1.99 14.76 -9.27
C GLY A 23 1.67 13.31 -8.90
N LEU A 24 1.90 12.94 -7.65
CA LEU A 24 1.57 11.64 -7.09
C LEU A 24 0.06 11.39 -7.12
N LYS A 25 -0.72 12.36 -6.63
CA LYS A 25 -2.20 12.32 -6.67
C LYS A 25 -2.72 12.16 -8.09
N ARG A 26 -2.17 12.90 -9.07
CA ARG A 26 -2.60 12.83 -10.48
C ARG A 26 -2.24 11.49 -11.13
N ARG A 27 -1.04 10.95 -10.87
CA ARG A 27 -0.63 9.62 -11.34
C ARG A 27 -1.47 8.52 -10.73
N PHE A 28 -1.69 8.56 -9.41
CA PHE A 28 -2.56 7.62 -8.73
C PHE A 28 -3.99 7.68 -9.26
N ARG A 29 -4.55 8.88 -9.45
CA ARG A 29 -5.89 9.07 -10.05
C ARG A 29 -5.99 8.47 -11.44
N LYS A 30 -4.99 8.65 -12.31
CA LYS A 30 -4.97 8.03 -13.66
C LYS A 30 -4.87 6.51 -13.58
N LYS A 31 -3.97 5.97 -12.75
CA LYS A 31 -3.75 4.53 -12.60
C LYS A 31 -4.98 3.83 -12.01
N VAL A 32 -5.56 4.45 -10.99
CA VAL A 32 -6.81 4.01 -10.39
C VAL A 32 -7.95 4.10 -11.41
N LYS A 33 -8.15 5.22 -12.12
CA LYS A 33 -9.22 5.33 -13.14
C LYS A 33 -9.15 4.21 -14.19
N ARG A 34 -7.94 3.78 -14.58
CA ARG A 34 -7.72 2.71 -15.58
C ARG A 34 -7.87 1.29 -15.00
N SER A 35 -7.68 1.11 -13.70
CA SER A 35 -7.59 -0.23 -13.08
C SER A 35 -8.27 -0.32 -11.71
N ARG A 36 -9.36 0.44 -11.51
CA ARG A 36 -10.03 0.65 -10.20
C ARG A 36 -10.24 -0.66 -9.43
N ARG A 37 -10.77 -1.69 -10.09
CA ARG A 37 -11.06 -2.99 -9.48
C ARG A 37 -9.80 -3.84 -9.22
N LYS A 38 -8.91 -3.93 -10.21
CA LYS A 38 -7.66 -4.72 -10.10
C LYS A 38 -6.73 -4.18 -9.01
N LEU A 39 -6.65 -2.86 -8.86
CA LEU A 39 -5.73 -2.21 -7.92
C LEU A 39 -6.18 -2.41 -6.46
N LEU A 40 -7.49 -2.35 -6.18
CA LEU A 40 -8.03 -2.68 -4.85
C LEU A 40 -7.86 -4.15 -4.52
N PHE A 41 -8.17 -5.03 -5.48
CA PHE A 41 -7.98 -6.47 -5.29
C PHE A 41 -6.53 -6.78 -4.95
N LEU A 42 -5.57 -6.20 -5.68
CA LEU A 42 -4.14 -6.38 -5.43
C LEU A 42 -3.73 -5.86 -4.04
N ILE A 43 -4.21 -4.67 -3.62
CA ILE A 43 -3.89 -4.11 -2.31
C ILE A 43 -4.43 -4.98 -1.18
N ILE A 44 -5.69 -5.43 -1.27
CA ILE A 44 -6.29 -6.27 -0.23
C ILE A 44 -5.61 -7.65 -0.20
N LEU A 45 -5.27 -8.21 -1.37
CA LEU A 45 -4.52 -9.46 -1.47
C LEU A 45 -3.12 -9.34 -0.86
N LEU A 46 -2.40 -8.23 -1.13
CA LEU A 46 -1.10 -7.96 -0.54
C LEU A 46 -1.18 -7.75 0.98
N MET A 47 -2.17 -7.00 1.47
CA MET A 47 -2.43 -6.88 2.90
C MET A 47 -2.72 -8.24 3.53
N ALA A 48 -3.63 -9.02 2.95
CA ALA A 48 -3.95 -10.35 3.45
C ALA A 48 -2.71 -11.27 3.47
N GLY A 49 -1.90 -11.24 2.42
CA GLY A 49 -0.63 -11.98 2.35
C GLY A 49 0.38 -11.52 3.42
N LEU A 50 0.48 -10.21 3.67
CA LEU A 50 1.31 -9.66 4.75
C LEU A 50 0.82 -10.11 6.12
N PHE A 51 -0.49 -10.09 6.37
CA PHE A 51 -1.09 -10.56 7.61
C PHE A 51 -0.88 -12.07 7.82
N LEU A 52 -1.03 -12.88 6.77
CA LEU A 52 -0.74 -14.31 6.77
C LEU A 52 0.75 -14.61 7.00
N SER A 53 1.64 -13.80 6.43
CA SER A 53 3.07 -13.93 6.65
C SER A 53 3.45 -13.53 8.08
N ALA A 54 2.89 -12.45 8.61
CA ALA A 54 3.08 -12.01 9.99
C ALA A 54 2.53 -13.03 11.00
N ALA A 55 1.43 -13.72 10.67
CA ALA A 55 0.87 -14.78 11.50
C ALA A 55 1.83 -15.97 11.70
N LYS A 56 2.76 -16.22 10.77
CA LYS A 56 3.79 -17.27 10.93
C LYS A 56 4.87 -16.94 11.96
N TYR A 57 5.11 -15.65 12.20
CA TYR A 57 6.13 -15.17 13.14
C TYR A 57 5.53 -14.76 14.51
N ALA A 58 4.21 -14.72 14.61
CA ALA A 58 3.50 -14.46 15.86
C ALA A 58 3.26 -15.77 16.62
N HIS A 59 3.44 -15.76 17.94
CA HIS A 59 3.12 -16.88 18.83
C HIS A 59 1.90 -16.55 19.70
N GLY A 60 1.06 -17.56 19.99
CA GLY A 60 -0.10 -17.45 20.89
C GLY A 60 -1.37 -16.87 20.26
N LEU A 61 -2.28 -16.34 21.09
CA LEU A 61 -3.60 -15.78 20.69
C LEU A 61 -3.51 -14.72 19.58
N VAL A 62 -2.42 -13.96 19.57
CA VAL A 62 -2.15 -12.92 18.57
C VAL A 62 -2.06 -13.53 17.17
N ALA A 63 -1.40 -14.70 17.02
CA ALA A 63 -1.28 -15.39 15.74
C ALA A 63 -2.65 -15.78 15.16
N SER A 64 -3.56 -16.29 16.01
CA SER A 64 -4.92 -16.65 15.61
C SER A 64 -5.72 -15.45 15.13
N VAL A 65 -5.59 -14.30 15.80
CA VAL A 65 -6.24 -13.04 15.37
C VAL A 65 -5.70 -12.57 14.03
N PHE A 66 -4.38 -12.58 13.82
CA PHE A 66 -3.77 -12.21 12.54
C PHE A 66 -4.20 -13.15 11.41
N LEU A 67 -4.35 -14.45 11.69
CA LEU A 67 -4.80 -15.46 10.72
C LEU A 67 -6.27 -15.24 10.32
N ILE A 68 -7.14 -15.03 11.30
CA ILE A 68 -8.58 -14.76 11.07
C ILE A 68 -8.75 -13.46 10.27
N ILE A 69 -8.03 -12.40 10.63
CA ILE A 69 -8.07 -11.12 9.90
C ILE A 69 -7.54 -11.30 8.48
N GLY A 70 -6.46 -12.06 8.29
CA GLY A 70 -5.91 -12.37 6.98
C GLY A 70 -6.92 -13.10 6.09
N VAL A 71 -7.54 -14.16 6.59
CA VAL A 71 -8.54 -14.96 5.85
C VAL A 71 -9.81 -14.14 5.57
N LEU A 72 -10.34 -13.42 6.55
CA LEU A 72 -11.46 -12.50 6.34
C LEU A 72 -11.11 -11.39 5.33
N GLY A 73 -9.86 -10.94 5.30
CA GLY A 73 -9.31 -10.02 4.32
C GLY A 73 -9.40 -10.58 2.89
N ILE A 74 -9.03 -11.85 2.68
CA ILE A 74 -9.13 -12.52 1.37
C ILE A 74 -10.59 -12.65 0.94
N ILE A 75 -11.45 -13.12 1.85
CA ILE A 75 -12.90 -13.29 1.57
C ILE A 75 -13.52 -11.93 1.21
N LYS A 76 -13.22 -10.88 1.99
CA LYS A 76 -13.64 -9.51 1.67
C LYS A 76 -13.05 -9.05 0.35
N ALA A 77 -11.80 -9.37 -0.01
CA ALA A 77 -11.19 -8.98 -1.28
C ALA A 77 -11.98 -9.51 -2.48
N ILE A 78 -12.38 -10.78 -2.41
CA ILE A 78 -13.14 -11.47 -3.46
C ILE A 78 -14.54 -10.84 -3.58
N PHE A 79 -15.20 -10.55 -2.46
CA PHE A 79 -16.50 -9.90 -2.45
C PHE A 79 -16.45 -8.42 -2.89
N PHE A 80 -15.40 -7.69 -2.51
CA PHE A 80 -15.21 -6.27 -2.87
C PHE A 80 -14.99 -6.08 -4.37
N PHE A 81 -14.44 -7.07 -5.08
CA PHE A 81 -14.20 -7.02 -6.52
C PHE A 81 -15.48 -6.73 -7.34
N SER A 82 -16.63 -7.17 -6.84
CA SER A 82 -17.94 -7.01 -7.50
C SER A 82 -18.68 -5.72 -7.07
N SER A 83 -18.34 -5.13 -5.92
CA SER A 83 -19.19 -4.12 -5.27
C SER A 83 -18.94 -2.68 -5.71
N LYS A 84 -20.01 -1.87 -5.79
CA LYS A 84 -19.92 -0.39 -5.91
C LYS A 84 -19.22 0.25 -4.70
N ALA A 85 -19.19 -0.41 -3.54
CA ALA A 85 -18.53 0.06 -2.34
C ALA A 85 -17.01 0.23 -2.53
N ALA A 86 -16.38 -0.65 -3.30
CA ALA A 86 -14.97 -0.55 -3.71
C ALA A 86 -14.65 0.78 -4.40
N LEU A 87 -15.54 1.21 -5.31
CA LEU A 87 -15.39 2.48 -6.00
C LEU A 87 -15.53 3.67 -5.03
N LYS A 88 -16.48 3.59 -4.10
CA LYS A 88 -16.69 4.63 -3.07
C LYS A 88 -15.47 4.78 -2.15
N THR A 89 -14.82 3.69 -1.76
CA THR A 89 -13.57 3.73 -0.97
C THR A 89 -12.41 4.35 -1.73
N ILE A 90 -12.28 4.06 -3.02
CA ILE A 90 -11.30 4.71 -3.91
C ILE A 90 -11.55 6.21 -3.99
N ASP A 91 -12.80 6.62 -4.24
CA ASP A 91 -13.13 8.01 -4.45
C ASP A 91 -12.91 8.81 -3.15
N TRP A 92 -13.26 8.22 -2.00
CA TRP A 92 -12.91 8.76 -0.67
C TRP A 92 -11.39 8.92 -0.46
N TRP A 93 -10.59 7.97 -0.94
CA TRP A 93 -9.12 8.07 -0.87
C TRP A 93 -8.56 9.16 -1.79
N LEU A 94 -9.15 9.32 -2.97
CA LEU A 94 -8.77 10.35 -3.95
C LEU A 94 -9.14 11.77 -3.47
N GLU A 95 -10.18 11.90 -2.65
CA GLU A 95 -10.62 13.16 -2.06
C GLU A 95 -9.73 13.64 -0.90
N LYS A 96 -8.86 12.78 -0.36
CA LYS A 96 -7.99 13.15 0.77
C LYS A 96 -7.12 14.39 0.48
N PRO A 97 -6.89 15.22 1.53
CA PRO A 97 -6.07 16.42 1.42
C PRO A 97 -4.62 16.08 1.09
N LEU A 98 -3.91 17.04 0.49
CA LEU A 98 -2.53 16.87 0.01
C LEU A 98 -1.55 16.44 1.11
N TRP A 99 -1.87 16.71 2.38
CA TRP A 99 -1.04 16.31 3.52
C TRP A 99 -0.94 14.80 3.68
N VAL A 100 -2.03 14.06 3.44
CA VAL A 100 -2.03 12.57 3.45
C VAL A 100 -1.09 12.01 2.38
N TRP A 101 -1.02 12.67 1.22
CA TRP A 101 -0.11 12.31 0.13
C TRP A 101 1.36 12.59 0.47
N ARG A 102 1.63 13.62 1.28
CA ARG A 102 2.97 13.90 1.81
C ARG A 102 3.42 12.84 2.82
N VAL A 103 2.53 12.44 3.73
CA VAL A 103 2.79 11.32 4.67
C VAL A 103 3.06 10.03 3.90
N TRP A 104 2.28 9.79 2.85
CA TRP A 104 2.51 8.62 2.02
C TRP A 104 3.85 8.68 1.26
N ALA A 105 4.24 9.84 0.73
CA ALA A 105 5.56 10.03 0.15
C ALA A 105 6.71 9.87 1.17
N ALA A 106 6.51 10.30 2.42
CA ALA A 106 7.48 10.08 3.49
C ALA A 106 7.68 8.58 3.80
N SER A 107 6.63 7.76 3.69
CA SER A 107 6.77 6.30 3.83
C SER A 107 7.62 5.66 2.72
N PHE A 108 7.67 6.24 1.52
CA PHE A 108 8.59 5.81 0.46
C PHE A 108 10.06 6.13 0.82
N ILE A 109 10.31 7.29 1.43
CA ILE A 109 11.65 7.65 1.91
C ILE A 109 12.11 6.66 3.00
N LEU A 110 11.24 6.37 3.98
CA LEU A 110 11.51 5.39 5.03
C LEU A 110 11.83 4.01 4.48
N LEU A 111 11.06 3.53 3.50
CA LEU A 111 11.33 2.25 2.83
C LEU A 111 12.68 2.26 2.09
N GLY A 112 13.01 3.36 1.41
CA GLY A 112 14.31 3.49 0.73
C GLY A 112 15.50 3.44 1.70
N VAL A 113 15.38 4.10 2.87
CA VAL A 113 16.38 4.04 3.94
C VAL A 113 16.52 2.62 4.51
N LEU A 114 15.41 1.91 4.72
CA LEU A 114 15.44 0.52 5.18
C LEU A 114 16.13 -0.40 4.16
N PHE A 115 15.82 -0.25 2.87
CA PHE A 115 16.49 -1.00 1.80
C PHE A 115 18.00 -0.74 1.74
N GLN A 116 18.42 0.49 2.01
CA GLN A 116 19.84 0.85 2.09
C GLN A 116 20.55 0.23 3.31
N LYS A 117 19.82 -0.02 4.40
CA LYS A 117 20.36 -0.64 5.62
C LYS A 117 20.47 -2.17 5.52
N ILE A 118 19.62 -2.81 4.71
CA ILE A 118 19.53 -4.27 4.57
C ILE A 118 20.52 -4.83 3.53
N GLY A 119 21.02 -4.03 2.57
CA GLY A 119 21.89 -4.51 1.48
C GLY A 119 23.17 -3.72 1.25
#